data_AF-A0A760RC58-F1
#
_entry.id   AF-A0A760RC58-F1
#
_cell.length_a   1.000
_cell.length_b   1.000
_cell.length_c   1.000
_cell.angle_alpha   90.00
_cell.angle_beta   90.00
_cell.angle_gamma   90.00
#
_symmetry.space_group_name_H-M   'P 1'
#
loop_
_entity.id
_entity.type
_entity.pdbx_description
1 polymer ?
#
loop_
_entity_poly.entity_id
_entity_poly.type
_entity_poly.pdbx_seq_one_letter_code
_entity_poly.pdbx_strand_id
1 'polypeptide(L)'
;SHDTVSRWLSRALERAAADNVALSLSAVTPKTFRHSFAVHLLYNHISERELQEFMGHTRAESTQVYTRIFTLDASTRQSITFSFDGYTAAQALRLDTDSSE
;
A
#
# COMPACT_ATOMS: atom_id res chain seq x y z
N SER A 1 32.92 0.43 -11.25
CA SER A 1 31.91 0.05 -12.25
C SER A 1 30.53 0.30 -11.66
N HIS A 2 29.71 1.09 -12.36
CA HIS A 2 28.29 1.37 -12.12
C HIS A 2 27.90 1.97 -10.75
N ASP A 3 27.46 3.23 -10.77
CA ASP A 3 26.61 3.77 -9.71
C ASP A 3 25.40 2.84 -9.51
N THR A 4 25.34 2.21 -8.35
CA THR A 4 24.23 1.33 -7.98
C THR A 4 22.94 2.16 -7.91
N VAL A 5 21.82 1.65 -8.45
CA VAL A 5 20.49 2.30 -8.38
C VAL A 5 20.15 2.74 -6.95
N SER A 6 20.56 1.97 -5.95
CA SER A 6 20.40 2.30 -4.54
C SER A 6 21.10 3.61 -4.14
N ARG A 7 22.28 3.92 -4.67
CA ARG A 7 22.99 5.18 -4.38
C ARG A 7 22.26 6.37 -4.98
N TRP A 8 21.77 6.23 -6.21
CA TRP A 8 20.98 7.29 -6.86
C TRP A 8 19.68 7.53 -6.09
N LEU A 9 19.03 6.46 -5.64
CA LEU A 9 17.82 6.54 -4.82
C LEU A 9 18.08 7.21 -3.47
N SER A 10 19.15 6.84 -2.75
CA SER A 10 19.53 7.50 -1.50
C SER A 10 19.71 9.01 -1.70
N ARG A 11 20.42 9.42 -2.76
CA ARG A 11 20.61 10.83 -3.08
C ARG A 11 19.31 11.55 -3.45
N ALA A 12 18.39 10.88 -4.13
CA ALA A 12 17.07 11.43 -4.43
C ALA A 12 16.23 11.62 -3.17
N LEU A 13 16.28 10.66 -2.23
CA LEU A 13 15.60 10.77 -0.93
C LEU A 13 16.18 11.89 -0.07
N GLU A 14 17.50 12.08 -0.06
CA GLU A 14 18.16 13.20 0.63
C GLU A 14 17.69 14.55 0.09
N ARG A 15 17.54 14.69 -1.24
CA ARG A 15 16.99 15.90 -1.87
C ARG A 15 15.54 16.13 -1.49
N ALA A 16 14.70 15.11 -1.55
CA ALA A 16 13.30 15.22 -1.16
C ALA A 16 13.14 15.63 0.32
N ALA A 17 14.00 15.10 1.20
CA ALA A 17 14.02 15.49 2.60
C ALA A 17 14.44 16.96 2.80
N ALA A 18 15.40 17.46 2.00
CA ALA A 18 15.76 18.88 2.00
C ALA A 18 14.60 19.80 1.52
N ASP A 19 13.77 19.29 0.62
CA ASP A 19 12.54 19.95 0.15
C ASP A 19 11.34 19.74 1.10
N ASN A 20 11.58 19.16 2.29
CA ASN A 20 10.57 18.88 3.32
C ASN A 20 9.45 17.91 2.87
N VAL A 21 9.77 17.03 1.90
CA VAL A 21 8.89 15.96 1.42
C VAL A 21 9.26 14.65 2.14
N ALA A 22 8.33 14.11 2.90
CA ALA A 22 8.50 12.84 3.60
C ALA A 22 7.62 11.74 2.98
N LEU A 23 8.20 10.55 2.81
CA LEU A 23 7.46 9.35 2.45
C LEU A 23 7.07 8.60 3.73
N SER A 24 5.86 8.03 3.76
CA SER A 24 5.38 7.24 4.91
C SER A 24 6.12 5.90 5.10
N LEU A 25 7.01 5.54 4.17
CA LEU A 25 7.78 4.31 4.20
C LEU A 25 9.14 4.54 4.89
N SER A 26 9.49 3.67 5.83
CA SER A 26 10.74 3.74 6.59
C SER A 26 12.00 3.49 5.74
N ALA A 27 11.88 2.67 4.69
CA ALA A 27 12.96 2.40 3.75
C ALA A 27 12.43 2.22 2.33
N VAL A 28 12.92 3.05 1.40
CA VAL A 28 12.62 2.91 -0.02
C VAL A 28 13.81 2.25 -0.71
N THR A 29 13.53 1.12 -1.37
CA THR A 29 14.52 0.35 -2.12
C THR A 29 14.02 0.13 -3.56
N PRO A 30 14.87 -0.29 -4.50
CA PRO A 30 14.41 -0.67 -5.84
C PRO A 30 13.30 -1.73 -5.82
N LYS A 31 13.33 -2.63 -4.82
CA LYS A 31 12.31 -3.65 -4.63
C LYS A 31 10.96 -3.03 -4.21
N THR A 32 10.96 -1.95 -3.45
CA THR A 32 9.74 -1.18 -3.09
C THR A 32 9.02 -0.67 -4.34
N PHE A 33 9.77 -0.12 -5.32
CA PHE A 33 9.18 0.31 -6.60
C PHE A 33 8.62 -0.86 -7.41
N ARG A 34 9.32 -2.01 -7.42
CA ARG A 34 8.82 -3.23 -8.08
C ARG A 34 7.51 -3.71 -7.47
N HIS A 35 7.37 -3.66 -6.15
CA HIS A 35 6.11 -3.98 -5.46
C HIS A 35 5.00 -2.97 -5.82
N SER A 36 5.31 -1.67 -5.81
CA SER A 36 4.36 -0.62 -6.19
C SER A 36 3.85 -0.78 -7.63
N PHE A 37 4.75 -1.11 -8.56
CA PHE A 37 4.40 -1.40 -9.95
C PHE A 37 3.43 -2.58 -10.05
N ALA A 38 3.71 -3.70 -9.38
CA ALA A 38 2.85 -4.88 -9.40
C ALA A 38 1.43 -4.59 -8.88
N VAL A 39 1.32 -3.86 -7.77
CA VAL A 39 0.04 -3.44 -7.21
C VAL A 39 -0.70 -2.49 -8.15
N HIS A 40 0.00 -1.56 -8.79
CA HIS A 40 -0.59 -0.64 -9.77
C HIS A 40 -1.18 -1.38 -10.98
N LEU A 41 -0.51 -2.43 -11.49
CA LEU A 41 -1.04 -3.24 -12.58
C LEU A 41 -2.33 -3.98 -12.18
N LEU A 42 -2.40 -4.53 -10.95
CA LEU A 42 -3.63 -5.16 -10.46
C LEU A 42 -4.79 -4.18 -10.35
N TYR A 43 -4.53 -2.94 -9.92
CA TYR A 43 -5.55 -1.89 -9.90
C TYR A 43 -6.08 -1.55 -11.29
N ASN A 44 -5.27 -1.72 -12.34
CA ASN A 44 -5.68 -1.53 -13.73
C ASN A 44 -6.28 -2.80 -14.37
N HIS A 45 -6.74 -3.75 -13.55
CA HIS A 45 -7.40 -4.99 -13.97
C HIS A 45 -6.54 -5.90 -14.85
N ILE A 46 -5.21 -5.83 -14.75
CA ILE A 46 -4.33 -6.80 -15.39
C ILE A 46 -4.51 -8.17 -14.75
N SER A 47 -4.53 -9.22 -15.57
CA SER A 47 -4.68 -10.58 -15.08
C SER A 47 -3.44 -11.06 -14.32
N GLU A 48 -3.61 -12.02 -13.40
CA GLU A 48 -2.48 -12.56 -12.62
C GLU A 48 -1.39 -13.17 -13.50
N ARG A 49 -1.76 -13.76 -14.64
CA ARG A 49 -0.83 -14.35 -15.60
C ARG A 49 0.04 -13.29 -16.29
N GLU A 50 -0.57 -12.20 -16.75
CA GLU A 50 0.17 -11.08 -17.34
C GLU A 50 1.07 -10.41 -16.30
N LEU A 51 0.57 -10.22 -15.07
CA LEU A 51 1.39 -9.71 -13.98
C LEU A 51 2.59 -10.63 -13.68
N GLN A 52 2.39 -11.94 -13.70
CA GLN A 52 3.47 -12.91 -13.51
C GLN A 52 4.54 -12.80 -14.60
N GLU A 53 4.13 -12.62 -15.85
CA GLU A 53 5.03 -12.40 -16.99
C GLU A 53 5.81 -11.08 -16.84
N PHE A 54 5.14 -9.96 -16.51
CA PHE A 54 5.80 -8.68 -16.26
C PHE A 54 6.77 -8.71 -15.07
N MET A 55 6.45 -9.51 -14.05
CA MET A 55 7.33 -9.72 -12.91
C MET A 55 8.49 -10.66 -13.23
N GLY A 56 8.42 -11.47 -14.29
CA GLY A 56 9.40 -12.53 -14.57
C GLY A 56 9.42 -13.63 -13.50
N HIS A 57 8.27 -13.88 -12.86
CA HIS A 57 8.16 -14.88 -11.80
C HIS A 57 7.96 -16.28 -12.40
N THR A 58 8.90 -17.19 -12.13
CA THR A 58 8.78 -18.61 -12.52
C THR A 58 7.68 -19.34 -11.76
N ARG A 59 7.28 -18.81 -10.60
CA ARG A 59 6.37 -19.42 -9.63
C ARG A 59 5.20 -18.48 -9.33
N ALA A 60 3.98 -18.99 -9.42
CA ALA A 60 2.76 -18.21 -9.19
C ALA A 60 2.67 -17.71 -7.74
N GLU A 61 3.25 -18.44 -6.79
CA GLU A 61 3.27 -18.11 -5.35
C GLU A 61 3.92 -16.74 -5.09
N SER A 62 4.87 -16.32 -5.93
CA SER A 62 5.54 -15.02 -5.80
C SER A 62 4.67 -13.85 -6.25
N THR A 63 3.63 -14.12 -7.05
CA THR A 63 2.66 -13.14 -7.56
C THR A 63 1.40 -13.09 -6.70
N GLN A 64 0.98 -14.23 -6.14
CA GLN A 64 -0.22 -14.35 -5.28
C GLN A 64 -0.24 -13.40 -4.08
N VAL A 65 0.92 -12.99 -3.58
CA VAL A 65 1.01 -12.01 -2.48
C VAL A 65 0.32 -10.70 -2.88
N TYR A 66 0.45 -10.24 -4.12
CA TYR A 66 -0.17 -9.00 -4.58
C TYR A 66 -1.68 -9.15 -4.76
N THR A 67 -2.11 -10.28 -5.33
CA THR A 67 -3.54 -10.57 -5.51
C THR A 67 -4.27 -10.64 -4.17
N ARG A 68 -3.65 -11.26 -3.14
CA ARG A 68 -4.22 -11.32 -1.79
C ARG A 68 -4.40 -9.94 -1.16
N ILE A 69 -3.43 -9.05 -1.34
CA ILE A 69 -3.51 -7.67 -0.83
C ILE A 69 -4.62 -6.90 -1.56
N PHE A 70 -4.72 -7.05 -2.87
CA PHE A 70 -5.78 -6.42 -3.66
C PHE A 70 -7.17 -6.91 -3.25
N THR A 71 -7.35 -8.22 -3.05
CA THR A 71 -8.63 -8.79 -2.59
C THR A 71 -9.02 -8.27 -1.21
N LEU A 72 -8.04 -8.08 -0.31
CA LEU A 72 -8.29 -7.49 1.01
C LEU A 72 -8.78 -6.05 0.87
N ASP A 73 -8.09 -5.22 0.08
CA ASP A 73 -8.47 -3.81 -0.15
C ASP A 73 -9.86 -3.68 -0.80
N ALA A 74 -10.16 -4.48 -1.81
CA ALA A 74 -11.47 -4.52 -2.45
C ALA A 74 -12.58 -4.92 -1.47
N SER A 75 -12.32 -5.90 -0.60
CA SER A 75 -13.27 -6.32 0.43
C SER A 75 -13.50 -5.24 1.50
N THR A 76 -12.44 -4.55 1.94
CA THR A 76 -12.53 -3.44 2.90
C THR A 76 -13.35 -2.28 2.36
N ARG A 77 -13.21 -1.96 1.06
CA ARG A 77 -14.02 -0.93 0.40
C ARG A 77 -15.51 -1.29 0.33
N GLN A 78 -15.85 -2.57 0.30
CA GLN A 78 -17.23 -3.04 0.24
C GLN A 78 -17.85 -3.25 1.64
N SER A 79 -17.03 -3.41 2.69
CA SER A 79 -17.51 -3.83 4.00
C SER A 79 -17.62 -2.74 5.07
N ILE A 80 -17.37 -1.46 4.75
CA ILE A 80 -17.58 -0.36 5.70
C ILE A 80 -18.74 0.50 5.24
N THR A 81 -19.95 0.03 5.50
CA THR A 81 -21.12 0.92 5.53
C THR A 81 -21.15 1.56 6.91
N PHE A 82 -20.78 2.83 7.01
CA PHE A 82 -21.06 3.61 8.20
C PHE A 82 -22.58 3.81 8.27
N SER A 83 -23.27 2.96 9.04
CA SER A 83 -24.71 3.04 9.23
C SER A 83 -25.13 4.20 10.14
N PHE A 84 -24.17 4.85 10.78
CA PHE A 84 -24.38 5.98 11.69
C PHE A 84 -24.08 7.29 10.98
N ASP A 85 -24.96 8.28 11.16
CA ASP A 85 -24.61 9.66 10.90
C ASP A 85 -23.56 10.16 11.92
N GLY A 86 -22.86 11.24 11.57
CA GLY A 86 -21.75 11.75 12.38
C GLY A 86 -22.13 12.16 13.81
N TYR A 87 -23.39 12.50 14.06
CA TYR A 87 -23.87 12.83 15.40
C TYR A 87 -24.07 11.57 16.24
N THR A 88 -24.70 10.53 15.67
CA THR A 88 -24.89 9.25 16.36
C THR A 88 -23.56 8.55 16.67
N ALA A 89 -22.59 8.63 15.75
CA ALA A 89 -21.25 8.10 15.99
C ALA A 89 -20.53 8.83 17.15
N ALA A 90 -20.68 10.16 17.24
CA ALA A 90 -20.11 10.95 18.32
C ALA A 90 -20.77 10.69 19.69
N GLN A 91 -22.07 10.37 19.72
CA GLN A 91 -22.74 9.94 20.95
C GLN A 91 -22.26 8.57 21.43
N ALA A 92 -22.17 7.59 20.54
CA ALA A 92 -21.73 6.23 20.90
C ALA A 92 -20.32 6.23 21.53
N LEU A 93 -19.40 7.03 20.98
CA LEU A 93 -18.05 7.19 21.52
C LEU A 93 -18.00 7.90 22.87
N ARG A 94 -19.00 8.72 23.22
CA ARG A 94 -19.09 9.41 24.52
C ARG A 94 -19.71 8.52 25.60
N LEU A 95 -20.60 7.60 25.23
CA LEU A 95 -21.26 6.68 26.16
C LEU A 95 -20.29 5.63 26.75
N ASP A 96 -19.25 5.24 26.01
CA ASP A 96 -18.22 4.32 26.51
C ASP A 96 -17.32 4.96 27.59
N THR A 97 -17.17 6.29 27.59
CA THR A 97 -16.38 7.01 28.60
C THR A 97 -17.09 7.18 29.94
N ASP A 98 -18.41 7.00 29.99
CA ASP A 98 -19.23 7.26 31.19
C ASP A 98 -19.60 5.95 31.94
N SER A 99 -19.19 4.79 31.43
CA SER A 99 -19.47 3.46 32.01
C SER A 99 -18.33 2.91 32.88
N SER A 100 -17.35 3.75 33.23
CA SER A 100 -16.23 3.40 34.12
C SER A 100 -16.26 4.28 35.38
N GLU A 101 -17.30 4.16 36.19
CA GLU A 101 -17.31 4.50 37.62
C GLU A 101 -17.98 3.38 38.42
#